data_AF-A0A939RZB0-F1
#
_entry.id   AF-A0A939RZB0-F1
#
_cell.length_a   1.000
_cell.length_b   1.000
_cell.length_c   1.000
_cell.angle_alpha   90.00
_cell.angle_beta   90.00
_cell.angle_gamma   90.00
#
_symmetry.space_group_name_H-M   'P 1'
#
loop_
_entity.id
_entity.type
_entity.pdbx_description
1 polymer ?
#
loop_
_entity_poly.entity_id
_entity_poly.type
_entity_poly.pdbx_seq_one_letter_code
_entity_poly.pdbx_strand_id
1 'polypeptide(L)' 'MSAKPKNSRRSKGEEPDPAARRKQIFIGIAMGAVVGLVLSLLTQFWLWLPAGLAMGLATGAIMKPPRA' A
#
# COMPACT_ATOMS: atom_id res chain seq x y z
N MET A 1 -47.70 -6.22 -11.15
CA MET A 1 -46.48 -7.01 -10.90
C MET A 1 -45.29 -6.20 -11.41
N SER A 2 -44.54 -5.55 -10.51
CA SER A 2 -43.47 -4.60 -10.89
C SER A 2 -42.17 -5.31 -11.24
N ALA A 3 -41.68 -5.03 -12.44
CA ALA A 3 -40.31 -5.27 -12.84
C ALA A 3 -39.34 -4.48 -11.95
N LYS A 4 -38.25 -5.13 -11.51
CA LYS A 4 -37.02 -4.46 -11.08
C LYS A 4 -35.81 -5.30 -11.49
N PRO A 5 -35.07 -4.92 -12.54
CA PRO A 5 -33.70 -5.36 -12.76
C PRO A 5 -32.78 -4.41 -11.99
N LYS A 6 -32.00 -4.94 -11.04
CA LYS A 6 -30.98 -4.18 -10.31
C LYS A 6 -30.03 -5.23 -9.73
N ASN A 7 -28.71 -5.22 -9.89
CA ASN A 7 -27.76 -4.34 -10.55
C ASN A 7 -26.41 -5.03 -10.34
N SER A 8 -25.60 -5.06 -11.40
CA SER A 8 -24.13 -5.14 -11.39
C SER A 8 -23.42 -5.98 -10.30
N ARG A 9 -22.78 -7.06 -10.75
CA ARG A 9 -21.42 -7.44 -10.33
C ARG A 9 -21.17 -7.39 -8.82
N ARG A 10 -21.80 -8.27 -8.05
CA ARG A 10 -21.14 -8.75 -6.82
C ARG A 10 -20.01 -9.64 -7.30
N SER A 11 -18.83 -9.02 -7.43
CA SER A 11 -17.58 -9.72 -7.75
C SER A 11 -17.43 -10.87 -6.77
N LYS A 12 -17.38 -12.07 -7.34
CA LYS A 12 -17.03 -13.31 -6.68
C LYS A 12 -15.63 -13.13 -6.06
N GLY A 13 -15.55 -13.30 -4.74
CA GLY A 13 -14.39 -13.91 -4.09
C GLY A 13 -13.00 -13.43 -4.47
N GLU A 14 -12.68 -12.15 -4.25
CA GLU A 14 -11.28 -11.75 -4.10
C GLU A 14 -10.90 -11.92 -2.63
N GLU A 15 -10.71 -13.18 -2.21
CA GLU A 15 -9.79 -13.47 -1.12
C GLU A 15 -8.49 -12.71 -1.44
N PRO A 16 -7.93 -11.92 -0.51
CA PRO A 16 -6.76 -11.12 -0.80
C PRO A 16 -5.65 -12.08 -1.20
N ASP A 17 -5.34 -12.09 -2.50
CA ASP A 17 -4.34 -12.96 -3.05
C ASP A 17 -3.05 -12.73 -2.25
N PRO A 18 -2.46 -13.77 -1.63
CA PRO A 18 -1.24 -13.60 -0.84
C PRO A 18 -0.11 -12.94 -1.65
N ALA A 19 -0.16 -13.00 -2.98
CA ALA A 19 0.73 -12.27 -3.87
C ALA A 19 0.50 -10.75 -3.87
N ALA A 20 -0.75 -10.28 -3.76
CA ALA A 20 -1.08 -8.85 -3.67
C ALA A 20 -0.57 -8.23 -2.36
N ARG A 21 -0.67 -8.99 -1.25
CA ARG A 21 -0.14 -8.57 0.06
C ARG A 21 1.38 -8.43 0.05
N ARG A 22 2.09 -9.37 -0.61
CA ARG A 22 3.54 -9.28 -0.80
C ARG A 22 3.95 -8.09 -1.66
N LYS A 23 3.24 -7.86 -2.78
CA LYS A 23 3.47 -6.68 -3.63
C LYS A 23 3.27 -5.37 -2.87
N GLN A 24 2.24 -5.27 -2.02
CA GLN A 24 1.98 -4.07 -1.23
C GLN A 24 3.10 -3.79 -0.22
N ILE A 25 3.64 -4.83 0.45
CA ILE A 25 4.79 -4.68 1.34
C ILE A 25 6.01 -4.17 0.57
N PHE A 26 6.29 -4.75 -0.61
CA PHE A 26 7.38 -4.29 -1.47
C PHE A 26 7.22 -2.84 -1.90
N ILE A 27 6.00 -2.43 -2.26
CA ILE A 27 5.70 -1.05 -2.64
C ILE A 27 5.87 -0.10 -1.44
N GLY A 28 5.43 -0.49 -0.24
CA GLY A 28 5.62 0.30 0.98
C GLY A 28 7.10 0.50 1.31
N ILE A 29 7.91 -0.56 1.22
CA ILE A 29 9.37 -0.50 1.41
C ILE A 29 10.01 0.39 0.33
N ALA A 30 9.66 0.19 -0.94
CA ALA A 30 10.22 0.97 -2.05
C ALA A 30 9.90 2.46 -1.91
N MET A 31 8.64 2.79 -1.58
CA MET A 31 8.21 4.17 -1.38
C MET A 31 8.93 4.81 -0.18
N GLY A 32 9.05 4.08 0.94
CA GLY A 32 9.80 4.52 2.11
C GLY A 32 11.28 4.77 1.83
N ALA A 33 11.90 3.88 1.05
CA ALA A 33 13.29 4.03 0.64
C ALA A 33 13.48 5.26 -0.27
N VAL A 34 12.58 5.48 -1.24
CA VAL A 34 12.65 6.65 -2.14
C VAL A 34 12.47 7.96 -1.36
N VAL A 35 11.43 8.05 -0.51
CA VAL A 35 11.17 9.26 0.28
C VAL A 35 12.30 9.51 1.29
N GLY A 36 12.77 8.46 1.97
CA GLY A 36 13.91 8.55 2.89
C GLY A 36 15.19 8.99 2.20
N LEU A 37 15.47 8.49 0.99
CA LEU A 37 16.62 8.88 0.20
C LEU A 37 16.54 10.35 -0.23
N VAL A 38 15.38 10.79 -0.74
CA VAL A 38 15.15 12.19 -1.14
C VAL A 38 15.33 13.13 0.05
N LEU A 39 14.76 12.80 1.21
CA LEU A 39 14.92 13.59 2.44
C LEU A 39 16.36 13.58 2.95
N SER A 40 17.05 12.44 2.92
CA SER A 40 18.47 12.36 3.30
C SER A 40 19.38 13.19 2.39
N LEU A 41 19.09 13.24 1.09
CA LEU A 41 19.83 14.07 0.14
C LEU A 41 19.56 15.56 0.34
N LEU A 42 18.30 15.95 0.57
CA LEU A 42 17.92 17.35 0.83
C LEU A 42 18.46 17.89 2.15
N THR A 43 18.47 17.05 3.19
CA THR A 43 18.90 17.46 4.53
C THR A 43 20.37 17.16 4.83
N GLN A 44 21.07 16.46 3.92
CA GLN A 44 22.40 15.89 4.15
C GLN A 44 22.47 15.00 5.41
N PHE A 45 21.32 14.56 5.91
CA PHE A 45 21.17 13.86 7.18
C PHE A 45 20.76 12.41 6.91
N TRP A 46 21.71 11.51 7.08
CA TRP A 46 21.56 10.09 6.76
C TRP A 46 20.55 9.34 7.64
N LEU A 47 20.16 9.88 8.80
CA LEU A 47 19.12 9.26 9.65
C LEU A 47 17.71 9.29 9.03
N TRP A 48 17.51 10.06 7.96
CA TRP A 48 16.24 10.05 7.23
C TRP A 48 16.02 8.76 6.43
N LEU A 49 17.06 8.00 6.09
CA LEU A 49 16.94 6.68 5.46
C LEU A 49 16.23 5.66 6.35
N PRO A 50 16.69 5.36 7.59
CA PRO A 50 15.99 4.43 8.46
C PRO A 50 14.60 4.93 8.86
N ALA A 51 14.41 6.26 9.01
CA ALA A 51 13.10 6.84 9.26
C ALA A 51 12.14 6.65 8.07
N GLY A 52 12.59 6.88 6.84
CA GLY A 52 11.81 6.65 5.62
C GLY A 52 11.45 5.17 5.42
N LEU A 53 12.39 4.27 5.73
CA LEU A 53 12.16 2.82 5.71
C LEU A 53 11.11 2.39 6.76
N ALA A 54 11.22 2.90 8.00
CA ALA A 54 10.25 2.65 9.05
C ALA A 54 8.86 3.20 8.70
N MET A 55 8.81 4.41 8.14
CA MET A 55 7.56 5.04 7.72
C MET A 55 6.93 4.31 6.54
N GLY A 56 7.72 3.88 5.54
CA GLY A 56 7.23 3.09 4.40
C GLY A 56 6.75 1.70 4.80
N LEU A 57 7.42 1.05 5.75
CA LEU A 57 6.95 -0.20 6.35
C LEU A 57 5.66 0.02 7.15
N ALA A 58 5.59 1.07 7.97
CA ALA A 58 4.40 1.39 8.74
C ALA A 58 3.22 1.71 7.81
N THR A 59 3.42 2.52 6.76
CA THR A 59 2.38 2.84 5.77
C THR A 59 1.99 1.60 4.98
N GLY A 60 2.94 0.77 4.54
CA GLY A 60 2.67 -0.47 3.81
C GLY A 60 1.94 -1.51 4.67
N ALA A 61 2.18 -1.53 5.98
CA ALA A 61 1.51 -2.41 6.93
C ALA A 61 0.15 -1.88 7.41
N ILE A 62 -0.02 -0.55 7.52
CA ILE A 62 -1.22 0.11 8.07
C ILE A 62 -2.23 0.48 6.99
N MET A 63 -1.82 0.69 5.72
CA MET A 63 -2.78 0.82 4.64
C MET A 63 -3.59 -0.47 4.54
N LYS A 64 -4.77 -0.42 5.15
CA LYS A 64 -5.82 -1.43 5.14
C LYS A 64 -5.85 -2.00 3.72
N PRO A 65 -5.71 -3.33 3.55
CA PRO A 65 -5.76 -3.93 2.22
C PRO A 65 -6.97 -3.33 1.52
N PRO A 66 -6.84 -2.85 0.27
CA PRO A 66 -7.98 -2.34 -0.46
C PRO A 66 -9.09 -3.37 -0.28
N ARG A 67 -10.22 -2.92 0.26
CA ARG A 67 -11.45 -3.70 0.16
C ARG A 67 -11.65 -3.91 -1.33
N ALA A 68 -11.31 -5.10 -1.80
CA ALA A 68 -12.01 -5.73 -2.89
C ALA A 68 -13.43 -6.07 -2.38
#